data_AF-X1BN65-F1
#
_entry.id   AF-X1BN65-F1
#
_cell.length_a   1.000
_cell.length_b   1.000
_cell.length_c   1.000
_cell.angle_alpha   90.00
_cell.angle_beta   90.00
_cell.angle_gamma   90.00
#
_symmetry.space_group_name_H-M   'P 1'
#
loop_
_entity.id
_entity.type
_entity.pdbx_description
1 polymer ?
#
loop_
_entity_poly.entity_id
_entity_poly.type
_entity_poly.pdbx_seq_one_letter_code
_entity_poly.pdbx_strand_id
1 'polypeptide(L)'
;MLTKLILMKNGVISFFVSIALLLLNACSGIKVVSDVDPAIDWSQFSTYQYYGWEEESDKILTRFDKERIENAFGSEFTKRGLDK
;
A
#
# COMPACT_ATOMS: atom_id res chain seq x y z
N MET A 1 15.70 -39.92 -30.24
CA MET A 1 16.37 -39.18 -29.14
C MET A 1 16.20 -37.67 -29.28
N LEU A 2 16.45 -37.10 -30.46
CA LEU A 2 16.35 -35.66 -30.75
C LEU A 2 14.94 -35.04 -30.52
N THR A 3 13.87 -35.74 -30.90
CA THR A 3 12.48 -35.29 -30.72
C THR A 3 12.05 -35.19 -29.25
N LYS A 4 12.53 -36.08 -28.37
CA LYS A 4 12.27 -36.01 -26.92
C LYS A 4 12.96 -34.79 -26.27
N LEU A 5 14.15 -34.44 -26.75
CA LEU A 5 14.92 -33.28 -26.26
C LEU A 5 14.21 -31.95 -26.63
N ILE A 6 13.65 -31.87 -27.84
CA ILE A 6 12.90 -30.70 -28.31
C ILE A 6 11.58 -30.54 -27.54
N LEU A 7 10.86 -31.64 -27.29
CA LEU A 7 9.64 -31.64 -26.47
C LEU A 7 9.91 -31.20 -25.01
N MET A 8 11.00 -31.68 -24.39
CA MET A 8 11.40 -31.24 -23.04
C MET A 8 11.78 -29.76 -23.00
N LYS A 9 12.52 -29.25 -24.00
CA LYS A 9 12.89 -27.83 -24.09
C LYS A 9 11.66 -26.92 -24.22
N ASN A 10 10.68 -27.31 -25.04
CA ASN A 10 9.44 -26.55 -25.20
C ASN A 10 8.53 -26.64 -23.95
N GLY A 11 8.54 -27.77 -23.25
CA GLY A 11 7.85 -27.93 -21.97
C GLY A 11 8.44 -27.05 -20.86
N VAL A 12 9.77 -26.97 -20.79
CA VAL A 12 10.48 -26.08 -19.84
C VAL A 12 10.18 -24.61 -20.14
N ILE A 13 10.20 -24.20 -21.41
CA ILE A 13 9.83 -22.83 -21.81
C ILE A 13 8.37 -22.53 -21.42
N SER A 14 7.44 -23.45 -21.71
CA SER A 14 6.03 -23.29 -21.35
C SER A 14 5.81 -23.16 -19.84
N PHE A 15 6.56 -23.91 -19.04
CA PHE A 15 6.53 -23.82 -17.58
C PHE A 15 6.99 -22.44 -17.08
N PHE A 16 8.11 -21.92 -17.59
CA PHE A 16 8.59 -20.58 -17.22
C PHE A 16 7.65 -19.45 -17.67
N VAL A 17 7.03 -19.57 -18.85
CA VAL A 17 6.02 -18.61 -19.32
C VAL A 17 4.78 -18.63 -18.41
N SER A 18 4.34 -19.80 -17.99
CA SER A 18 3.20 -19.94 -17.08
C SER A 18 3.48 -19.33 -15.70
N ILE A 19 4.70 -19.53 -15.16
CA ILE A 19 5.14 -18.89 -13.91
C ILE A 19 5.17 -17.37 -14.06
N ALA A 20 5.72 -16.85 -15.16
CA ALA A 20 5.77 -15.41 -15.40
C ALA A 20 4.37 -14.79 -15.43
N LEU A 21 3.40 -15.44 -16.09
CA LEU A 21 2.00 -14.98 -16.14
C LEU A 21 1.32 -14.99 -14.76
N LEU A 22 1.64 -15.95 -13.89
CA LEU A 22 1.13 -15.98 -12.52
C LEU A 22 1.72 -14.85 -11.66
N LEU A 23 3.01 -14.54 -11.82
CA LEU A 23 3.66 -13.46 -11.07
C LEU A 23 3.12 -12.08 -11.45
N LEU A 24 2.71 -11.87 -12.70
CA LEU A 24 2.11 -10.60 -13.15
C LEU A 24 0.74 -10.32 -12.52
N ASN A 25 0.00 -11.35 -12.10
CA ASN A 25 -1.33 -11.20 -11.47
C ASN A 25 -1.27 -11.11 -9.94
N ALA A 26 -0.10 -11.28 -9.31
CA ALA A 26 0.04 -11.30 -7.85
C ALA A 26 0.08 -9.89 -7.22
N CYS A 27 0.22 -8.83 -8.03
CA CYS A 27 0.32 -7.47 -7.53
C CYS A 27 -1.10 -6.85 -7.37
N SER A 28 -1.82 -7.20 -6.31
CA SER A 28 -3.03 -6.48 -5.93
C SER A 28 -2.66 -5.21 -5.15
N GLY A 29 -2.76 -4.06 -5.80
CA GLY A 29 -2.59 -2.77 -5.12
C GLY A 29 -3.66 -2.54 -4.05
N ILE A 30 -3.33 -1.77 -3.01
CA ILE A 30 -4.33 -1.26 -2.08
C ILE A 30 -5.11 -0.14 -2.78
N LYS A 31 -6.43 -0.24 -2.80
CA LYS A 31 -7.30 0.85 -3.26
C LYS A 31 -7.49 1.85 -2.13
N VAL A 32 -6.98 3.07 -2.30
CA VAL A 32 -7.19 4.20 -1.38
C VAL A 32 -8.15 5.18 -2.04
N VAL A 33 -9.19 5.59 -1.32
CA VAL A 33 -10.14 6.61 -1.76
C VAL A 33 -10.06 7.76 -0.76
N SER A 34 -10.04 9.00 -1.25
CA SER A 34 -9.99 10.21 -0.44
C SER A 34 -11.02 11.19 -0.99
N ASP A 35 -11.90 11.65 -0.12
CA ASP A 35 -12.85 12.73 -0.43
C ASP A 35 -12.35 14.01 0.24
N VAL A 36 -12.34 15.11 -0.52
CA VAL A 36 -11.90 16.42 -0.05
C VAL A 36 -13.02 17.40 -0.31
N ASP A 37 -13.35 18.22 0.69
CA ASP A 37 -14.34 19.28 0.54
C ASP A 37 -13.75 20.42 -0.33
N PRO A 38 -14.31 20.68 -1.53
CA PRO A 38 -13.82 21.75 -2.41
C PRO A 38 -14.22 23.15 -1.94
N ALA A 39 -15.12 23.29 -0.97
CA ALA A 39 -15.54 24.59 -0.44
C ALA A 39 -14.52 25.19 0.55
N ILE A 40 -13.55 24.39 1.02
CA ILE A 40 -12.58 24.80 2.03
C ILE A 40 -11.24 25.14 1.37
N ASP A 41 -10.72 26.34 1.66
CA ASP A 41 -9.33 26.67 1.39
C ASP A 41 -8.45 26.03 2.47
N TRP A 42 -7.73 24.98 2.12
CA TRP A 42 -6.89 24.26 3.06
C TRP A 42 -5.57 24.97 3.37
N SER A 43 -5.19 25.99 2.59
CA SER A 43 -3.95 26.75 2.82
C SER A 43 -4.00 27.68 4.03
N GLN A 44 -5.20 27.91 4.58
CA GLN A 44 -5.40 28.76 5.76
C GLN A 44 -5.02 28.07 7.09
N PHE A 45 -4.80 26.75 7.09
CA PHE A 45 -4.45 25.99 8.29
C PHE A 45 -2.95 25.73 8.34
N SER A 46 -2.35 25.89 9.52
CA SER A 46 -0.91 25.69 9.75
C SER A 46 -0.59 24.58 10.75
N THR A 47 -1.60 24.09 11.49
CA THR A 47 -1.41 23.09 12.55
C THR A 47 -2.42 21.95 12.42
N TYR A 48 -2.08 20.78 12.98
CA TYR A 48 -2.96 19.62 13.04
C TYR A 48 -2.83 18.91 14.39
N GLN A 49 -3.87 18.21 14.82
CA GLN A 49 -3.85 17.41 16.03
C GLN A 49 -4.52 16.04 15.82
N TYR A 50 -3.95 15.00 16.43
CA TYR A 50 -4.62 13.71 16.53
C TYR A 50 -5.70 13.75 17.60
N TYR A 51 -6.91 13.38 17.21
CA TYR A 51 -8.03 13.21 18.14
C TYR A 51 -7.91 11.94 19.00
N GLY A 52 -6.98 11.05 18.65
CA GLY A 52 -6.77 9.76 19.30
C GLY A 52 -7.33 8.61 18.48
N TRP A 53 -7.29 7.42 19.07
CA TRP A 53 -7.81 6.19 18.45
C TRP A 53 -9.26 5.97 18.85
N GLU A 54 -10.06 5.51 17.89
CA GLU A 54 -11.43 5.08 18.15
C GLU A 54 -11.48 3.96 19.19
N GLU A 55 -12.60 3.89 19.90
CA GLU A 55 -12.85 2.83 20.88
C GLU A 55 -12.68 1.46 20.19
N GLU A 56 -12.12 0.49 20.93
CA GLU A 56 -11.91 -0.88 20.44
C GLU A 56 -10.90 -1.04 19.30
N SER A 57 -10.17 0.02 18.92
CA SER A 57 -9.08 -0.07 17.93
C SER A 57 -8.01 -1.09 18.33
N ASP A 58 -7.81 -1.31 19.64
CA ASP A 58 -6.86 -2.30 20.17
C ASP A 58 -7.23 -3.76 19.84
N LYS A 59 -8.46 -4.04 19.38
CA LYS A 59 -8.84 -5.37 18.91
C LYS A 59 -8.12 -5.77 17.61
N ILE A 60 -7.66 -4.79 16.83
CA ILE A 60 -7.09 -5.00 15.50
C ILE A 60 -5.69 -4.40 15.40
N LEU A 61 -5.46 -3.26 16.06
CA LEU A 61 -4.19 -2.53 16.00
C LEU A 61 -3.39 -2.75 17.27
N THR A 62 -2.14 -3.15 17.11
CA THR A 62 -1.19 -3.16 18.23
C THR A 62 -0.71 -1.74 18.54
N ARG A 63 -0.09 -1.55 19.70
CA ARG A 63 0.61 -0.29 20.04
C ARG A 63 1.60 0.14 18.95
N PHE A 64 2.32 -0.81 18.34
CA PHE A 64 3.28 -0.49 17.28
C PHE A 64 2.61 -0.05 15.99
N ASP A 65 1.45 -0.61 15.65
CA ASP A 65 0.70 -0.19 14.46
C ASP A 65 0.20 1.24 14.63
N LYS A 66 -0.35 1.54 15.80
CA LYS A 66 -0.79 2.89 16.16
C LYS A 66 0.35 3.92 16.04
N GLU A 67 1.48 3.63 16.66
CA GLU A 67 2.68 4.48 16.61
C GLU A 67 3.17 4.71 15.17
N ARG A 68 3.20 3.65 14.34
CA ARG A 68 3.61 3.76 12.94
C ARG A 68 2.66 4.63 12.13
N ILE A 69 1.36 4.49 12.33
CA ILE A 69 0.35 5.26 11.61
C ILE A 69 0.43 6.74 12.01
N GLU A 70 0.50 7.05 13.30
CA GLU A 70 0.67 8.42 13.78
C GLU A 70 1.97 9.06 13.27
N ASN A 71 3.08 8.32 13.24
CA ASN A 71 4.34 8.83 12.72
C ASN A 71 4.29 9.04 11.20
N ALA A 72 3.61 8.16 10.45
CA ALA A 72 3.45 8.28 9.00
C ALA A 72 2.62 9.52 8.64
N PHE A 73 1.47 9.72 9.30
CA PHE A 73 0.66 10.92 9.11
C PHE A 73 1.42 12.18 9.49
N GLY A 74 2.16 12.17 10.61
CA GLY A 74 2.90 13.35 11.06
C GLY A 74 4.02 13.71 10.10
N SER A 75 4.79 12.72 9.66
CA SER A 75 5.83 12.91 8.65
C SER A 75 5.26 13.50 7.34
N GLU A 76 4.08 13.05 6.94
CA GLU A 76 3.45 13.53 5.71
C GLU A 76 2.86 14.94 5.85
N PHE A 77 2.29 15.29 7.01
CA PHE A 77 1.83 16.65 7.29
C PHE A 77 3.00 17.64 7.43
N THR A 78 4.10 17.26 8.08
CA THR A 78 5.32 18.08 8.15
C THR A 78 5.89 18.37 6.77
N LYS A 79 5.91 17.39 5.85
CA LYS A 79 6.32 17.62 4.46
C LYS A 79 5.45 18.64 3.72
N ARG A 80 4.21 18.82 4.17
CA ARG A 80 3.23 19.78 3.62
C ARG A 80 3.25 21.13 4.35
N GLY A 81 4.17 21.31 5.30
CA GLY A 81 4.34 22.57 6.04
C GLY A 81 3.37 22.75 7.20
N LEU A 82 2.79 21.66 7.72
CA LEU A 82 1.92 21.69 8.89
C LEU A 82 2.68 21.25 10.14
N ASP A 83 2.46 21.97 11.25
CA ASP A 83 3.03 21.68 12.56
C ASP A 83 2.02 20.92 13.45
N LYS A 84 2.52 20.12 14.41
CA LYS A 84 1.69 19.39 15.38
C LYS A 84 1.31 20.25 16.58
#